data_AF-K8DX70-F1
#
_entry.id   AF-K8DX70-F1
#
_cell.length_a   1.000
_cell.length_b   1.000
_cell.length_c   1.000
_cell.angle_alpha   90.00
_cell.angle_beta   90.00
_cell.angle_gamma   90.00
#
_symmetry.space_group_name_H-M   'P 1'
#
loop_
_entity.id
_entity.type
_entity.pdbx_description
1 polymer ?
#
loop_
_entity_poly.entity_id
_entity_poly.type
_entity_poly.pdbx_seq_one_letter_code
_entity_poly.pdbx_strand_id
1 'polypeptide(L)'
;MLIHVAQQPIHYDGRQLSSLFGFRNFGLQGDSVICFRGSCQVALTEMVDLADVRQNAPIYSEDMLHFIIEHFDMDLEKTVVRQRLLMAVIKEIIESRTGISLRRKGDDLYRGEGKLSVSIATASPVSTMIHTGLNISSRNTPVQTVGLADLGIPPADSLSLGEIIARAYGAEMTGIRLARCKVRGVS
;
A
#
# COMPACT_ATOMS: atom_id res chain seq x y z
N MET A 1 -10.67 -4.84 11.09
CA MET A 1 -10.43 -4.40 9.70
C MET A 1 -10.77 -5.56 8.79
N LEU A 2 -11.59 -5.32 7.77
CA LEU A 2 -11.96 -6.33 6.77
C LEU A 2 -10.81 -6.50 5.78
N ILE A 3 -10.60 -7.72 5.29
CA ILE A 3 -9.52 -8.03 4.35
C ILE A 3 -10.12 -8.78 3.18
N HIS A 4 -9.78 -8.33 1.96
CA HIS A 4 -10.16 -9.01 0.72
C HIS A 4 -8.95 -9.14 -0.19
N VAL A 5 -8.76 -10.34 -0.74
CA VAL A 5 -7.71 -10.64 -1.72
C VAL A 5 -8.38 -10.96 -3.05
N ALA A 6 -8.32 -10.04 -4.01
CA ALA A 6 -8.91 -10.25 -5.32
C ALA A 6 -8.04 -11.23 -6.12
N GLN A 7 -8.65 -12.36 -6.50
CA GLN A 7 -7.97 -13.42 -7.26
C GLN A 7 -7.79 -13.06 -8.73
N GLN A 8 -8.70 -12.26 -9.27
CA GLN A 8 -8.62 -11.77 -10.63
C GLN A 8 -7.73 -10.52 -10.69
N PRO A 9 -6.88 -10.38 -11.72
CA PRO A 9 -6.07 -9.18 -11.86
C PRO A 9 -6.92 -7.92 -12.00
N ILE A 10 -6.48 -6.83 -11.35
CA ILE A 10 -7.12 -5.51 -11.46
C ILE A 10 -6.05 -4.51 -11.88
N HIS A 11 -6.28 -3.83 -13.00
CA HIS A 11 -5.42 -2.73 -13.44
C HIS A 11 -5.58 -1.52 -12.53
N TYR A 12 -4.47 -0.96 -12.05
CA TYR A 12 -4.46 0.26 -11.27
C TYR A 12 -4.16 1.47 -12.16
N ASP A 13 -5.17 2.32 -12.34
CA ASP A 13 -5.09 3.58 -13.11
C ASP A 13 -5.20 4.84 -12.23
N GLY A 14 -5.28 4.66 -10.91
CA GLY A 14 -5.49 5.73 -9.92
C GLY A 14 -6.94 5.84 -9.44
N ARG A 15 -7.92 5.43 -10.24
CA ARG A 15 -9.35 5.58 -9.90
C ARG A 15 -9.80 4.65 -8.78
N GLN A 16 -9.04 3.59 -8.52
CA GLN A 16 -9.28 2.68 -7.41
C GLN A 16 -9.00 3.34 -6.06
N LEU A 17 -8.18 4.40 -6.01
CA LEU A 17 -8.01 5.24 -4.82
C LEU A 17 -9.18 6.23 -4.70
N SER A 18 -10.38 5.69 -4.51
CA SER A 18 -11.62 6.45 -4.37
C SER A 18 -12.45 5.92 -3.21
N SER A 19 -13.21 6.82 -2.57
CA SER A 19 -14.00 6.46 -1.39
C SER A 19 -14.98 5.34 -1.72
N LEU A 20 -15.22 4.45 -0.75
CA LEU A 20 -16.12 3.31 -0.87
C LEU A 20 -15.71 2.28 -1.94
N PHE A 21 -14.45 2.26 -2.40
CA PHE A 21 -14.00 1.28 -3.39
C PHE A 21 -14.24 -0.17 -2.91
N GLY A 22 -13.93 -0.46 -1.64
CA GLY A 22 -14.19 -1.78 -1.04
C GLY A 22 -15.66 -2.15 -0.95
N PHE A 23 -16.50 -1.18 -0.60
CA PHE A 23 -17.93 -1.39 -0.51
C PHE A 23 -18.58 -1.60 -1.89
N ARG A 24 -18.27 -0.72 -2.86
CA ARG A 24 -18.88 -0.76 -4.20
C ARG A 24 -18.51 -2.02 -4.98
N ASN A 25 -17.29 -2.53 -4.84
CA ASN A 25 -16.80 -3.64 -5.66
C ASN A 25 -16.85 -5.00 -4.96
N PHE A 26 -16.78 -5.02 -3.63
CA PHE A 26 -16.64 -6.26 -2.86
C PHE A 26 -17.61 -6.38 -1.68
N GLY A 27 -18.51 -5.41 -1.47
CA GLY A 27 -19.49 -5.43 -0.38
C GLY A 27 -18.90 -5.27 1.02
N LEU A 28 -17.67 -4.75 1.14
CA LEU A 28 -16.99 -4.59 2.43
C LEU A 28 -17.46 -3.31 3.12
N GLN A 29 -18.24 -3.43 4.18
CA GLN A 29 -18.76 -2.30 4.95
C GLN A 29 -17.89 -2.01 6.18
N GLY A 30 -17.10 -0.93 6.11
CA GLY A 30 -16.22 -0.45 7.19
C GLY A 30 -14.74 -0.49 6.80
N ASP A 31 -13.85 -0.23 7.77
CA ASP A 31 -12.40 -0.19 7.55
C ASP A 31 -11.91 -1.46 6.85
N SER A 32 -11.26 -1.30 5.70
CA SER A 32 -10.92 -2.43 4.82
C SER A 32 -9.55 -2.32 4.16
N VAL A 33 -8.93 -3.47 3.91
CA VAL A 33 -7.75 -3.64 3.06
C VAL A 33 -8.15 -4.52 1.88
N ILE A 34 -7.97 -4.01 0.68
CA ILE A 34 -8.15 -4.76 -0.56
C ILE A 34 -6.77 -4.95 -1.17
N CYS A 35 -6.39 -6.22 -1.32
CA CYS A 35 -5.14 -6.63 -1.92
C CYS A 35 -5.41 -7.25 -3.29
N PHE A 36 -4.68 -6.84 -4.32
CA PHE A 36 -4.81 -7.39 -5.65
C PHE A 36 -3.51 -7.28 -6.44
N ARG A 37 -3.37 -8.05 -7.51
CA ARG A 37 -2.25 -7.97 -8.45
C ARG A 37 -2.71 -7.38 -9.77
N GLY A 38 -1.88 -6.59 -10.43
CA GLY A 38 -2.15 -6.10 -11.77
C GLY A 38 -1.08 -5.13 -12.25
N SER A 39 -1.28 -4.61 -13.45
CA SER A 39 -0.44 -3.53 -13.98
C SER A 39 -0.81 -2.19 -13.36
N CYS A 40 0.14 -1.27 -13.36
CA CYS A 40 0.02 0.08 -12.82
C CYS A 40 0.32 1.08 -13.93
N GLN A 41 -0.62 1.98 -14.21
CA GLN A 41 -0.40 3.10 -15.12
C GLN A 41 -1.26 4.29 -14.68
N VAL A 42 -0.64 5.23 -13.96
CA VAL A 42 -1.37 6.40 -13.44
C VAL A 42 -1.20 7.56 -14.41
N ALA A 43 -2.33 8.03 -14.97
CA ALA A 43 -2.34 9.27 -15.73
C ALA A 43 -2.08 10.47 -14.79
N LEU A 44 -1.44 11.54 -15.29
CA LEU A 44 -1.17 12.74 -14.49
C LEU A 44 -2.44 13.35 -13.87
N THR A 45 -3.60 13.19 -14.52
CA THR A 45 -4.90 13.67 -14.00
C THR A 45 -5.41 12.88 -12.80
N GLU A 46 -4.99 11.62 -12.67
CA GLU A 46 -5.39 10.71 -11.59
C GLU A 46 -4.31 10.64 -10.49
N MET A 47 -3.22 11.39 -10.65
CA MET A 47 -2.11 11.42 -9.70
C MET A 47 -2.47 12.31 -8.52
N VAL A 48 -2.56 11.68 -7.34
CA VAL A 48 -2.89 12.38 -6.09
C VAL A 48 -1.67 13.12 -5.52
N ASP A 49 -0.45 12.62 -5.77
CA ASP A 49 0.77 13.31 -5.35
C ASP A 49 1.09 14.48 -6.29
N LEU A 50 0.77 15.69 -5.85
CA LEU A 50 1.04 16.91 -6.60
C LEU A 50 2.54 17.24 -6.72
N ALA A 51 3.40 16.67 -5.87
CA ALA A 51 4.85 16.79 -6.00
C ALA A 51 5.37 15.95 -7.17
N ASP A 52 4.82 14.75 -7.39
CA ASP A 52 5.13 13.91 -8.54
C ASP A 52 4.60 14.51 -9.84
N VAL A 53 3.41 15.12 -9.81
CA VAL A 53 2.88 15.90 -10.96
C VAL A 53 3.84 17.03 -11.33
N ARG A 54 4.35 17.78 -10.34
CA ARG A 54 5.32 18.87 -10.58
C ARG A 54 6.65 18.38 -11.12
N GLN A 55 7.06 17.16 -10.78
CA GLN A 55 8.30 16.54 -11.25
C GLN A 55 8.13 15.76 -12.55
N ASN A 56 6.91 15.68 -13.09
CA ASN A 56 6.54 14.87 -14.24
C ASN A 56 7.05 13.43 -14.12
N ALA A 57 6.84 12.83 -12.94
CA ALA A 57 7.30 11.48 -12.62
C ALA A 57 6.19 10.45 -12.92
N PRO A 58 6.17 9.81 -14.10
CA PRO A 58 5.14 8.84 -14.42
C PRO A 58 5.24 7.61 -13.51
N ILE A 59 4.09 7.08 -13.08
CA ILE A 59 4.01 5.84 -12.32
C ILE A 59 3.54 4.75 -13.27
N TYR A 60 4.47 3.84 -13.62
CA TYR A 60 4.20 2.71 -14.49
C TYR A 60 4.91 1.43 -14.01
N SER A 61 4.20 0.30 -14.08
CA SER A 61 4.73 -1.04 -13.89
C SER A 61 3.83 -2.07 -14.57
N GLU A 62 4.43 -3.07 -15.21
CA GLU A 62 3.67 -4.15 -15.87
C GLU A 62 3.00 -5.09 -14.86
N ASP A 63 3.58 -5.23 -13.66
CA ASP A 63 3.13 -6.21 -12.67
C ASP A 63 3.48 -5.76 -11.25
N MET A 64 2.44 -5.48 -10.48
CA MET A 64 2.51 -4.87 -9.16
C MET A 64 1.48 -5.49 -8.22
N LEU A 65 1.87 -5.63 -6.95
CA LEU A 65 0.99 -5.97 -5.86
C LEU A 65 0.45 -4.69 -5.25
N HIS A 66 -0.87 -4.53 -5.23
CA HIS A 66 -1.55 -3.32 -4.80
C HIS A 66 -2.32 -3.52 -3.51
N PHE A 67 -2.35 -2.48 -2.71
CA PHE A 67 -3.18 -2.32 -1.53
C PHE A 67 -4.02 -1.06 -1.68
N ILE A 68 -5.34 -1.19 -1.56
CA ILE A 68 -6.25 -0.06 -1.32
C ILE A 68 -6.79 -0.24 0.09
N ILE A 69 -6.48 0.73 0.93
CA ILE A 69 -6.86 0.73 2.34
C ILE A 69 -7.76 1.93 2.58
N GLU A 70 -8.93 1.70 3.17
CA GLU A 70 -9.87 2.76 3.54
C GLU A 70 -10.13 2.69 5.05
N HIS A 71 -10.01 3.85 5.71
CA HIS A 71 -10.38 4.06 7.11
C HIS A 71 -11.51 5.06 7.18
N PHE A 72 -12.56 4.75 7.92
CA PHE A 72 -13.67 5.67 8.17
C PHE A 72 -13.37 6.60 9.34
N ASP A 73 -12.30 7.38 9.18
CA ASP A 73 -12.02 8.59 9.95
C ASP A 73 -11.54 9.71 9.01
N MET A 74 -11.33 10.91 9.55
CA MET A 74 -11.11 12.14 8.76
C MET A 74 -9.73 12.76 8.98
N ASP A 75 -8.85 12.07 9.69
CA ASP A 75 -7.55 12.60 10.09
C ASP A 75 -6.48 12.19 9.08
N LEU A 76 -6.12 13.12 8.20
CA LEU A 76 -5.11 12.89 7.18
C LEU A 76 -3.72 12.66 7.78
N GLU A 77 -3.34 13.38 8.84
CA GLU A 77 -2.03 13.20 9.48
C GLU A 77 -1.92 11.79 10.07
N LYS A 78 -2.94 11.34 10.79
CA LYS A 78 -3.04 9.96 11.28
C LYS A 78 -3.00 8.94 10.15
N THR A 79 -3.53 9.27 8.98
CA THR A 79 -3.50 8.40 7.80
C THR A 79 -2.10 8.32 7.21
N VAL A 80 -1.36 9.42 7.14
CA VAL A 80 0.06 9.43 6.76
C VAL A 80 0.91 8.63 7.77
N VAL A 81 0.60 8.71 9.07
CA VAL A 81 1.27 7.86 10.09
C VAL A 81 0.98 6.38 9.84
N ARG A 82 -0.28 6.02 9.56
CA ARG A 82 -0.68 4.65 9.22
C ARG A 82 -0.04 4.14 7.93
N GLN A 83 0.10 4.99 6.92
CA GLN A 83 0.83 4.68 5.69
C GLN A 83 2.29 4.35 6.00
N ARG A 84 2.98 5.19 6.79
CA ARG A 84 4.36 4.92 7.20
C ARG A 84 4.51 3.65 8.02
N LEU A 85 3.54 3.35 8.88
CA LEU A 85 3.47 2.09 9.62
C LEU A 85 3.30 0.88 8.68
N LEU A 86 2.41 0.98 7.68
CA LEU A 86 2.28 -0.05 6.64
C LEU A 86 3.61 -0.31 5.94
N MET A 87 4.36 0.73 5.59
CA MET A 87 5.67 0.56 4.95
C MET A 87 6.70 -0.11 5.86
N ALA A 88 6.63 0.13 7.18
CA ALA A 88 7.46 -0.58 8.15
C ALA A 88 7.08 -2.06 8.23
N VAL A 89 5.78 -2.38 8.30
CA VAL A 89 5.26 -3.75 8.30
C VAL A 89 5.69 -4.51 7.03
N ILE A 90 5.53 -3.89 5.86
CA ILE A 90 5.97 -4.47 4.57
C ILE A 90 7.46 -4.78 4.60
N LYS A 91 8.28 -3.81 5.04
CA LYS A 91 9.73 -3.97 5.15
C LYS A 91 10.08 -5.18 6.02
N GLU A 92 9.54 -5.24 7.23
CA GLU A 92 9.82 -6.31 8.19
C GLU A 92 9.43 -7.69 7.66
N ILE A 93 8.27 -7.81 7.02
CA ILE A 93 7.80 -9.07 6.42
C ILE A 93 8.73 -9.51 5.28
N ILE A 94 9.08 -8.60 4.37
CA ILE A 94 9.95 -8.93 3.23
C ILE A 94 11.36 -9.32 3.71
N GLU A 95 11.93 -8.55 4.64
CA GLU A 95 13.26 -8.85 5.19
C GLU A 95 13.26 -10.19 5.93
N SER A 96 12.23 -10.47 6.73
CA SER A 96 12.09 -11.75 7.43
C SER A 96 11.97 -12.93 6.48
N ARG A 97 11.27 -12.76 5.35
CA ARG A 97 11.05 -13.83 4.36
C ARG A 97 12.25 -14.08 3.47
N THR A 98 13.01 -13.04 3.13
CA THR A 98 14.06 -13.09 2.09
C THR A 98 15.47 -13.05 2.66
N GLY A 99 15.65 -12.54 3.90
CA GLY A 99 16.95 -12.19 4.46
C GLY A 99 17.60 -10.95 3.82
N ILE A 100 16.91 -10.30 2.87
CA ILE A 100 17.45 -9.18 2.09
C ILE A 100 17.05 -7.87 2.74
N SER A 101 18.02 -7.11 3.26
CA SER A 101 17.71 -5.81 3.87
C SER A 101 17.22 -4.76 2.86
N LEU A 102 16.17 -4.04 3.26
CA LEU A 102 15.57 -2.91 2.57
C LEU A 102 15.79 -1.62 3.36
N ARG A 103 15.94 -0.51 2.63
CA ARG A 103 15.98 0.83 3.19
C ARG A 103 14.62 1.49 3.05
N ARG A 104 14.09 2.05 4.14
CA ARG A 104 12.86 2.87 4.13
C ARG A 104 13.22 4.36 4.16
N LYS A 105 12.63 5.15 3.27
CA LYS A 105 12.72 6.62 3.27
C LYS A 105 11.31 7.19 3.19
N GLY A 106 10.77 7.64 4.32
CA GLY A 106 9.36 8.05 4.38
C GLY A 106 8.42 6.87 4.14
N ASP A 107 7.65 6.96 3.07
CA ASP A 107 6.67 5.99 2.56
C ASP A 107 7.19 5.14 1.39
N ASP A 108 8.47 5.27 1.06
CA ASP A 108 9.13 4.47 0.03
C ASP A 108 10.06 3.39 0.61
N LEU A 109 10.12 2.25 -0.07
CA LEU A 109 11.09 1.17 0.16
C LEU A 109 12.05 1.03 -1.01
N TYR A 110 13.32 0.77 -0.69
CA TYR A 110 14.42 0.67 -1.65
C TYR A 110 15.32 -0.53 -1.36
N ARG A 111 15.93 -1.07 -2.42
CA ARG A 111 17.12 -1.94 -2.36
C ARG A 111 18.24 -1.29 -3.16
N GLY A 112 19.28 -0.82 -2.48
CA GLY A 112 20.27 0.06 -3.10
C GLY A 112 19.60 1.32 -3.65
N GLU A 113 19.80 1.57 -4.94
CA GLU A 113 19.15 2.66 -5.70
C GLU A 113 17.80 2.27 -6.30
N GLY A 114 17.45 0.98 -6.34
CA GLY A 114 16.18 0.52 -6.90
C GLY A 114 15.01 0.77 -5.96
N LYS A 115 13.98 1.48 -6.44
CA LYS A 115 12.72 1.71 -5.71
C LYS A 115 11.80 0.49 -5.84
N LEU A 116 11.36 -0.07 -4.70
CA LEU A 116 10.47 -1.23 -4.63
C LEU A 116 8.99 -0.83 -4.68
N SER A 117 8.65 0.26 -3.99
CA SER A 117 7.27 0.63 -3.72
C SER A 117 6.89 1.99 -4.28
N VAL A 118 5.60 2.20 -4.46
CA VAL A 118 4.95 3.51 -4.50
C VAL A 118 3.88 3.53 -3.40
N SER A 119 3.65 4.66 -2.78
CA SER A 119 2.63 4.79 -1.73
C SER A 119 2.08 6.20 -1.73
N ILE A 120 0.80 6.35 -1.40
CA ILE A 120 0.17 7.66 -1.19
C ILE A 120 -0.94 7.54 -0.15
N ALA A 121 -1.11 8.58 0.65
CA ALA A 121 -2.22 8.74 1.58
C ALA A 121 -3.02 9.99 1.23
N THR A 122 -4.35 9.89 1.29
CA THR A 122 -5.24 11.01 0.97
C THR A 122 -6.54 10.93 1.77
N ALA A 123 -7.37 11.96 1.64
CA ALA A 123 -8.69 12.06 2.26
C ALA A 123 -9.77 12.30 1.20
N SER A 124 -10.93 11.69 1.42
CA SER A 124 -12.19 12.04 0.78
C SER A 124 -13.08 12.80 1.78
N PRO A 125 -14.26 13.29 1.36
CA PRO A 125 -15.21 13.88 2.30
C PRO A 125 -15.76 12.94 3.39
N VAL A 126 -15.56 11.62 3.27
CA VAL A 126 -16.19 10.62 4.16
C VAL A 126 -15.23 9.58 4.75
N SER A 127 -13.96 9.58 4.33
CA SER A 127 -12.97 8.57 4.72
C SER A 127 -11.56 9.04 4.36
N THR A 128 -10.55 8.41 4.95
CA THR A 128 -9.17 8.50 4.49
C THR A 128 -8.73 7.20 3.83
N MET A 129 -7.80 7.32 2.89
CA MET A 129 -7.40 6.21 2.03
C MET A 129 -5.89 6.17 1.85
N ILE A 130 -5.37 4.95 1.67
CA ILE A 130 -3.98 4.69 1.35
C ILE A 130 -3.94 3.79 0.11
N HIS A 131 -3.14 4.17 -0.88
CA HIS A 131 -2.68 3.25 -1.90
C HIS A 131 -1.23 2.88 -1.62
N THR A 132 -0.88 1.61 -1.81
CA THR A 132 0.51 1.17 -1.84
C THR A 132 0.66 0.13 -2.94
N GLY A 133 1.68 0.28 -3.76
CA GLY A 133 2.06 -0.65 -4.81
C GLY A 133 3.46 -1.18 -4.57
N LEU A 134 3.67 -2.50 -4.68
CA LEU A 134 4.99 -3.14 -4.64
C LEU A 134 5.26 -3.75 -6.01
N ASN A 135 6.33 -3.31 -6.69
CA ASN A 135 6.73 -3.90 -7.95
C ASN A 135 6.94 -5.41 -7.78
N ILE A 136 6.24 -6.23 -8.55
CA ILE A 136 6.53 -7.66 -8.63
C ILE A 136 7.66 -7.85 -9.65
N SER A 137 7.56 -7.16 -10.78
CA SER A 137 8.60 -7.07 -11.81
C SER A 137 9.20 -5.68 -11.88
N SER A 138 10.50 -5.60 -12.15
CA SER A 138 11.25 -4.36 -12.42
C SER A 138 11.39 -4.05 -13.92
N ARG A 139 10.74 -4.83 -14.80
CA ARG A 139 10.82 -4.61 -16.26
C ARG A 139 10.04 -3.38 -16.69
N ASN A 140 10.63 -2.64 -17.65
CA ASN A 140 10.02 -1.51 -18.35
C ASN A 140 9.50 -0.39 -17.42
N THR A 141 10.06 -0.26 -16.22
CA THR A 141 9.72 0.82 -15.30
C THR A 141 10.40 2.13 -15.72
N PRO A 142 9.77 3.29 -15.48
CA PRO A 142 10.27 4.59 -15.96
C PRO A 142 11.50 5.08 -15.19
N VAL A 143 11.77 4.50 -14.03
CA VAL A 143 12.92 4.77 -13.17
C VAL A 143 13.55 3.45 -12.74
N GLN A 144 14.76 3.48 -12.19
CA GLN A 144 15.38 2.28 -11.65
C GLN A 144 14.54 1.71 -10.48
N THR A 145 13.98 0.53 -10.69
CA THR A 145 13.19 -0.18 -9.67
C THR A 145 13.81 -1.52 -9.29
N VAL A 146 13.33 -2.07 -8.18
CA VAL A 146 13.54 -3.47 -7.79
C VAL A 146 12.17 -4.11 -7.65
N GLY A 147 12.02 -5.35 -8.12
CA GLY A 147 10.81 -6.13 -7.97
C GLY A 147 10.91 -7.14 -6.82
N LEU A 148 9.75 -7.62 -6.33
CA LEU A 148 9.68 -8.73 -5.38
C LEU A 148 10.39 -9.98 -5.93
N ALA A 149 10.33 -10.22 -7.24
CA ALA A 149 11.06 -11.31 -7.90
C ALA A 149 12.58 -11.18 -7.75
N ASP A 150 13.12 -9.97 -7.84
CA ASP A 150 14.55 -9.69 -7.65
C ASP A 150 15.00 -9.92 -6.20
N LEU A 151 14.04 -9.90 -5.26
CA LEU A 151 14.25 -10.19 -3.85
C LEU A 151 14.02 -11.68 -3.50
N GLY A 152 13.77 -12.53 -4.49
CA GLY A 152 13.52 -13.97 -4.29
C GLY A 152 12.09 -14.33 -3.92
N ILE A 153 11.12 -13.42 -4.07
CA ILE A 153 9.70 -13.72 -3.90
C ILE A 153 9.08 -13.93 -5.29
N PRO A 154 8.71 -15.16 -5.67
CA PRO A 154 8.21 -15.43 -7.01
C PRO A 154 6.84 -14.76 -7.23
N PRO A 155 6.49 -14.37 -8.48
CA PRO A 155 5.20 -13.74 -8.76
C PRO A 155 3.98 -14.56 -8.32
N ALA A 156 4.08 -15.89 -8.29
CA ALA A 156 3.03 -16.79 -7.80
C ALA A 156 2.71 -16.57 -6.30
N ASP A 157 3.67 -16.09 -5.51
CA ASP A 157 3.53 -15.86 -4.08
C ASP A 157 3.10 -14.43 -3.73
N SER A 158 2.88 -13.57 -4.73
CA SER A 158 2.58 -12.16 -4.51
C SER A 158 1.26 -11.94 -3.75
N LEU A 159 0.19 -12.65 -4.11
CA LEU A 159 -1.10 -12.54 -3.43
C LEU A 159 -1.05 -13.11 -2.00
N SER A 160 -0.34 -14.21 -1.79
CA SER A 160 -0.18 -14.77 -0.43
C SER A 160 0.67 -13.85 0.45
N LEU A 161 1.72 -13.22 -0.09
CA LEU A 161 2.45 -12.15 0.58
C LEU A 161 1.52 -10.98 0.93
N GLY A 162 0.69 -10.56 -0.02
CA GLY A 162 -0.26 -9.47 0.18
C GLY A 162 -1.27 -9.75 1.28
N GLU A 163 -1.78 -10.97 1.37
CA GLU A 163 -2.65 -11.39 2.46
C GLU A 163 -1.94 -11.31 3.83
N ILE A 164 -0.69 -11.76 3.91
CA ILE A 164 0.12 -11.69 5.14
C ILE A 164 0.31 -10.24 5.57
N ILE A 165 0.68 -9.35 4.64
CA ILE A 165 0.83 -7.90 4.90
C ILE A 165 -0.48 -7.29 5.38
N ALA A 166 -1.60 -7.57 4.69
CA ALA A 166 -2.91 -7.04 5.06
C ALA A 166 -3.34 -7.48 6.46
N ARG A 167 -3.08 -8.75 6.82
CA ARG A 167 -3.36 -9.28 8.16
C ARG A 167 -2.49 -8.64 9.23
N ALA A 168 -1.19 -8.50 8.98
CA ALA A 168 -0.27 -7.84 9.91
C ALA A 168 -0.65 -6.38 10.16
N TYR A 169 -0.96 -5.63 9.09
CA TYR A 169 -1.46 -4.27 9.20
C TYR A 169 -2.80 -4.19 9.96
N GLY A 170 -3.75 -5.08 9.68
CA GLY A 170 -5.01 -5.16 10.41
C GLY A 170 -4.82 -5.47 11.91
N ALA A 171 -3.80 -6.26 12.26
CA ALA A 171 -3.40 -6.53 13.64
C ALA A 171 -2.84 -5.27 14.31
N GLU A 172 -1.97 -4.50 13.63
CA GLU A 172 -1.49 -3.19 14.09
C GLU A 172 -2.66 -2.24 14.40
N MET A 173 -3.63 -2.13 13.50
CA MET A 173 -4.80 -1.26 13.70
C MET A 173 -5.62 -1.67 14.93
N THR A 174 -5.77 -2.98 15.13
CA THR A 174 -6.46 -3.54 16.31
C THR A 174 -5.66 -3.25 17.57
N GLY A 175 -4.34 -3.47 17.55
CA GLY A 175 -3.43 -3.22 18.66
C GLY A 175 -3.43 -1.76 19.10
N ILE A 176 -3.33 -0.82 18.15
CA ILE A 176 -3.42 0.63 18.39
C ILE A 176 -4.76 1.00 19.03
N ARG A 177 -5.87 0.43 18.54
CA ARG A 177 -7.20 0.67 19.12
C ARG A 177 -7.34 0.11 20.53
N LEU A 178 -6.71 -1.01 20.86
CA LEU A 178 -6.74 -1.55 22.22
C LEU A 178 -5.79 -0.82 23.16
N ALA A 179 -4.63 -0.35 22.64
CA ALA A 179 -3.63 0.37 23.43
C ALA A 179 -4.17 1.67 24.01
N ARG A 180 -5.00 2.42 23.27
CA ARG A 180 -5.65 3.62 23.81
C ARG A 180 -6.65 3.33 24.93
N CYS A 181 -7.18 2.10 25.03
CA CYS A 181 -8.22 1.73 25.99
C CYS A 181 -7.65 1.26 27.34
N LYS A 182 -6.31 1.21 27.49
CA LYS A 182 -5.64 0.71 28.69
C LYS A 182 -4.69 1.72 29.35
N VAL A 183 -4.81 2.99 28.99
CA VAL A 183 -3.98 4.08 29.54
C VAL A 183 -4.83 4.97 30.44
N ARG A 184 -4.29 5.37 31.60
CA ARG A 184 -4.91 6.36 32.47
C ARG A 184 -4.67 7.76 31.90
N GLY A 185 -5.68 8.63 31.94
CA GLY A 185 -5.47 10.06 31.69
C GLY A 185 -4.49 10.66 32.69
N VAL A 186 -3.64 11.59 32.22
CA VAL A 186 -2.68 12.33 33.05
C VAL A 186 -2.97 13.83 32.94
N SER A 187 -2.75 14.55 34.04
CA SER A 187 -2.98 15.99 34.20
C SER A 187 -1.68 16.72 34.48
#